data_AF-A0A835X3R5-F1
#
_entry.id   AF-A0A835X3R5-F1
#
_cell.length_a   1.000
_cell.length_b   1.000
_cell.length_c   1.000
_cell.angle_alpha   90.00
_cell.angle_beta   90.00
_cell.angle_gamma   90.00
#
_symmetry.space_group_name_H-M   'P 1'
#
loop_
_entity.id
_entity.type
_entity.pdbx_description
1 polymer ?
#
loop_
_entity_poly.entity_id
_entity_poly.type
_entity_poly.pdbx_seq_one_letter_code
_entity_poly.pdbx_strand_id
1 'polypeptide(L)'
;MIIRFESDAIGNKYNEILSKLVENMVGAIIIPLAIVAIAGIVGFLVYRFVIYDYLCNRSVNETLQKFNIKKTQFQIIEEYHANKGEEISKKEVLQLQKRYRRHEPEQFLAMYDSIRDKSKTDKKN
;
A
#
# COMPACT_ATOMS: atom_id res chain seq x y z
N MET A 1 -56.23 18.05 -36.24
CA MET A 1 -55.97 18.12 -34.79
C MET A 1 -55.88 16.73 -34.16
N ILE A 2 -56.82 15.81 -34.45
CA ILE A 2 -56.86 14.44 -33.90
C ILE A 2 -55.61 13.60 -34.22
N ILE A 3 -55.11 13.64 -35.47
CA ILE A 3 -53.93 12.87 -35.90
C ILE A 3 -52.66 13.26 -35.10
N ARG A 4 -52.54 14.52 -34.69
CA ARG A 4 -51.39 15.00 -33.91
C ARG A 4 -51.44 14.46 -32.48
N PHE A 5 -52.64 14.39 -31.90
CA PHE A 5 -52.87 13.87 -30.56
C PHE A 5 -52.58 12.36 -30.45
N GLU A 6 -52.96 11.57 -31.47
CA GLU A 6 -52.60 10.15 -31.52
C GLU A 6 -51.10 9.94 -31.69
N SER A 7 -50.42 10.75 -32.53
CA SER A 7 -48.97 10.68 -32.70
C SER A 7 -48.22 10.94 -31.39
N ASP A 8 -48.66 11.92 -30.60
CA ASP A 8 -48.03 12.27 -29.31
C ASP A 8 -48.29 11.19 -28.25
N ALA A 9 -49.49 10.59 -28.23
CA ALA A 9 -49.81 9.49 -27.32
C ALA A 9 -48.99 8.22 -27.61
N ILE A 10 -48.78 7.93 -28.90
CA ILE A 10 -47.94 6.81 -29.35
C ILE A 10 -46.48 7.07 -28.94
N GLY A 11 -45.96 8.29 -29.16
CA GLY A 11 -44.60 8.68 -28.75
C GLY A 11 -44.34 8.53 -27.26
N ASN A 12 -45.27 8.99 -26.41
CA ASN A 12 -45.17 8.82 -24.96
C ASN A 12 -45.16 7.36 -24.52
N LYS A 13 -45.98 6.51 -25.15
CA LYS A 13 -46.01 5.07 -24.85
C LYS A 13 -44.70 4.38 -25.18
N TYR A 14 -44.06 4.73 -26.31
CA TYR A 14 -42.74 4.19 -26.65
C TYR A 14 -41.66 4.62 -25.66
N ASN A 15 -41.66 5.89 -25.25
CA ASN A 15 -40.70 6.39 -24.27
C ASN A 15 -40.85 5.70 -22.90
N GLU A 16 -42.08 5.39 -22.47
CA GLU A 16 -42.33 4.64 -21.23
C GLU A 16 -41.82 3.19 -21.31
N ILE A 17 -41.94 2.55 -22.48
CA ILE A 17 -41.42 1.18 -22.69
C ILE A 17 -39.89 1.21 -22.70
N LEU A 18 -39.28 2.18 -23.38
CA LEU A 18 -37.84 2.35 -23.42
C LEU A 18 -37.26 2.66 -22.04
N SER A 19 -37.92 3.51 -21.24
CA SER A 19 -37.44 3.81 -19.88
C SER A 19 -37.45 2.58 -18.99
N LYS A 20 -38.54 1.79 -19.02
CA LYS A 20 -38.64 0.52 -18.27
C LYS A 20 -37.59 -0.51 -18.72
N LEU A 21 -37.33 -0.59 -20.03
CA LEU A 21 -36.29 -1.48 -20.56
C LEU A 21 -34.89 -1.05 -20.09
N VAL A 22 -34.61 0.25 -20.09
CA VAL A 22 -33.33 0.79 -19.59
C VAL A 22 -33.17 0.55 -18.09
N GLU A 23 -34.21 0.80 -17.28
CA GLU A 23 -34.19 0.53 -15.84
C GLU A 23 -33.87 -0.94 -15.53
N ASN A 24 -34.49 -1.86 -16.28
CA ASN A 24 -34.24 -3.30 -16.13
C ASN A 24 -32.79 -3.67 -16.50
N MET A 25 -32.25 -3.11 -17.59
CA MET A 25 -30.85 -3.36 -17.98
C MET A 25 -29.86 -2.78 -16.96
N VAL A 26 -30.15 -1.59 -16.41
CA VAL A 26 -29.32 -0.97 -15.36
C VAL A 26 -29.27 -1.87 -14.13
N GLY A 27 -30.44 -2.33 -13.66
CA GLY A 27 -30.54 -3.18 -12.48
C GLY A 27 -29.86 -4.54 -12.63
N ALA A 28 -30.08 -5.20 -13.77
CA ALA A 28 -29.61 -6.58 -13.98
C ALA A 28 -28.15 -6.68 -14.43
N ILE A 29 -27.63 -5.68 -15.12
CA ILE A 29 -26.31 -5.77 -15.78
C ILE A 29 -25.35 -4.71 -15.23
N ILE A 30 -25.75 -3.44 -15.19
CA ILE A 30 -24.82 -2.36 -14.86
C ILE A 30 -24.45 -2.36 -13.37
N ILE A 31 -25.44 -2.51 -12.48
CA ILE A 31 -25.20 -2.50 -11.03
C ILE A 31 -24.25 -3.65 -10.61
N PRO A 32 -24.47 -4.93 -10.99
CA PRO A 32 -23.54 -6.00 -10.63
C PRO A 32 -22.13 -5.77 -11.18
N LEU A 33 -22.01 -5.29 -12.42
CA LEU A 33 -20.72 -5.06 -13.05
C LEU A 33 -19.93 -3.94 -12.34
N ALA A 34 -20.62 -2.88 -11.91
CA ALA A 34 -20.04 -1.81 -11.12
C ALA A 34 -19.55 -2.30 -9.75
N ILE A 35 -20.32 -3.15 -9.06
CA ILE A 35 -19.93 -3.73 -7.78
C ILE A 35 -18.65 -4.57 -7.94
N VAL A 36 -18.59 -5.43 -8.97
CA VAL A 36 -17.40 -6.26 -9.24
C VAL A 36 -16.19 -5.39 -9.59
N ALA A 37 -16.37 -4.34 -10.38
CA ALA A 37 -15.29 -3.42 -10.72
C ALA A 37 -14.72 -2.72 -9.48
N ILE A 38 -15.60 -2.20 -8.61
CA ILE A 38 -15.18 -1.56 -7.35
C ILE A 38 -14.47 -2.56 -6.44
N ALA A 39 -15.05 -3.75 -6.26
CA ALA A 39 -14.44 -4.80 -5.43
C ALA A 39 -13.06 -5.23 -5.96
N GLY A 40 -12.89 -5.32 -7.28
CA GLY A 40 -11.61 -5.62 -7.92
C GLY A 40 -10.55 -4.54 -7.65
N ILE A 41 -10.92 -3.26 -7.81
CA ILE A 41 -10.01 -2.13 -7.53
C ILE A 41 -9.62 -2.11 -6.06
N VAL A 42 -10.59 -2.25 -5.16
CA VAL A 42 -10.35 -2.26 -3.71
C VAL A 42 -9.47 -3.44 -3.32
N GLY A 43 -9.77 -4.65 -3.81
CA GLY A 43 -8.96 -5.84 -3.57
C GLY A 43 -7.52 -5.69 -4.07
N PHE A 44 -7.33 -5.11 -5.26
CA PHE A 44 -6.01 -4.83 -5.81
C PHE A 44 -5.21 -3.85 -4.94
N LEU A 45 -5.85 -2.78 -4.47
CA LEU A 45 -5.21 -1.80 -3.60
C LEU A 45 -4.82 -2.41 -2.26
N VAL A 46 -5.70 -3.19 -1.62
CA VAL A 46 -5.38 -3.89 -0.37
C VAL A 46 -4.22 -4.86 -0.54
N TYR A 47 -4.22 -5.66 -1.62
CA TYR A 47 -3.12 -6.56 -1.93
C TYR A 47 -1.79 -5.79 -2.09
N ARG A 48 -1.79 -4.70 -2.87
CA ARG A 48 -0.57 -3.96 -3.18
C ARG A 48 -0.07 -3.10 -2.03
N PHE A 49 -0.94 -2.56 -1.19
CA PHE A 49 -0.52 -1.68 -0.10
C PHE A 49 -0.35 -2.41 1.23
N VAL A 50 -1.23 -3.36 1.56
CA VAL A 50 -1.19 -4.02 2.87
C VAL A 50 -0.39 -5.30 2.81
N ILE A 51 -0.75 -6.21 1.90
CA ILE A 51 -0.09 -7.53 1.83
C ILE A 51 1.35 -7.38 1.36
N TYR A 52 1.60 -6.60 0.31
CA TYR A 52 2.95 -6.37 -0.19
C TYR A 52 3.86 -5.69 0.84
N ASP A 53 3.39 -4.63 1.52
CA ASP A 53 4.17 -3.92 2.54
C ASP A 53 4.41 -4.81 3.79
N TYR A 54 3.40 -5.59 4.19
CA TYR A 54 3.51 -6.56 5.29
C TYR A 54 4.52 -7.68 4.97
N LEU A 55 4.46 -8.26 3.77
CA LEU A 55 5.39 -9.31 3.35
C LEU A 55 6.82 -8.78 3.23
N CYS A 56 7.02 -7.56 2.72
CA CYS A 56 8.33 -6.91 2.70
C CYS A 56 8.87 -6.68 4.12
N ASN A 57 8.02 -6.21 5.05
CA ASN A 57 8.39 -6.03 6.45
C ASN A 57 8.79 -7.35 7.11
N ARG A 58 8.01 -8.41 6.88
CA ARG A 58 8.29 -9.73 7.43
C ARG A 58 9.57 -10.34 6.87
N SER A 59 9.75 -10.31 5.55
CA SER A 59 10.93 -10.85 4.87
C SER A 59 12.23 -10.19 5.33
N VAL A 60 12.23 -8.86 5.48
CA VAL A 60 13.40 -8.12 5.99
C VAL A 60 13.65 -8.44 7.46
N ASN A 61 12.61 -8.56 8.28
CA ASN A 61 12.74 -8.92 9.69
C ASN A 61 13.23 -10.37 9.89
N GLU A 62 12.74 -11.31 9.08
CA GLU A 62 13.21 -12.70 9.07
C GLU A 62 14.67 -12.80 8.57
N THR A 63 15.04 -11.98 7.58
CA THR A 63 16.43 -11.89 7.12
C THR A 63 17.34 -11.37 8.23
N LEU A 64 16.96 -10.29 8.93
CA LEU A 64 17.71 -9.76 10.09
C LEU A 64 17.83 -10.76 11.24
N GLN A 65 16.77 -11.53 11.52
CA GLN A 65 16.81 -12.62 12.49
C GLN A 65 17.75 -13.75 12.06
N LYS A 66 17.76 -14.13 10.77
CA LYS A 66 18.70 -15.15 10.23
C LYS A 66 20.16 -14.75 10.38
N PHE A 67 20.46 -13.45 10.34
CA PHE A 67 21.80 -12.91 10.63
C PHE A 67 22.10 -12.74 12.14
N ASN A 68 21.28 -13.32 13.03
CA ASN A 68 21.46 -13.28 14.50
C ASN A 68 21.34 -11.86 15.12
N ILE A 69 20.72 -10.93 14.41
CA ILE A 69 20.54 -9.55 14.85
C ILE A 69 19.20 -9.47 15.57
N LYS A 70 19.21 -9.53 16.90
CA LYS A 70 18.01 -9.39 17.74
C LYS A 70 17.42 -7.97 17.73
N LYS A 71 18.10 -7.01 17.12
CA LYS A 71 17.74 -5.58 17.08
C LYS A 71 17.05 -5.24 15.75
N THR A 72 15.99 -4.42 15.81
CA THR A 72 15.28 -3.96 14.61
C THR A 72 16.11 -2.93 13.83
N GLN A 73 15.85 -2.74 12.53
CA GLN A 73 16.55 -1.71 11.74
C GLN A 73 16.46 -0.31 12.38
N PHE A 74 15.34 -0.02 13.03
CA PHE A 74 15.10 1.21 13.78
C PHE A 74 16.13 1.37 14.92
N GLN A 75 16.32 0.32 15.73
CA GLN A 75 17.28 0.34 16.84
C GLN A 75 18.73 0.46 16.37
N ILE A 76 19.07 -0.13 15.22
CA ILE A 76 20.41 -0.05 14.64
C ILE A 76 20.72 1.38 14.17
N ILE A 77 19.75 2.06 13.55
CA ILE A 77 19.90 3.46 13.10
C ILE A 77 20.00 4.41 14.31
N GLU A 78 19.15 4.22 15.32
CA GLU A 78 19.16 5.02 16.55
C GLU A 78 20.50 4.88 17.29
N GLU A 79 21.02 3.66 17.44
CA GLU A 79 22.29 3.38 18.11
C GLU A 79 23.51 3.90 17.33
N TYR A 80 23.45 3.96 15.99
CA TYR A 80 24.54 4.53 15.19
C TYR A 80 24.68 6.04 15.37
N HIS A 81 23.57 6.77 15.31
CA HIS A 81 23.58 8.23 15.48
C HIS A 81 23.81 8.64 16.94
N ALA A 82 23.27 7.88 17.91
CA ALA A 82 23.59 8.07 19.32
C ALA A 82 25.09 7.87 19.60
N ASN A 83 25.73 6.85 19.01
CA ASN A 83 27.19 6.65 19.10
C ASN A 83 28.03 7.70 18.37
N LYS A 84 27.40 8.52 17.51
CA LYS A 84 28.01 9.68 16.85
C LYS A 84 27.74 11.01 17.57
N GLY A 85 26.93 11.01 18.63
CA GLY A 85 26.54 12.22 19.35
C GLY A 85 25.42 13.02 18.67
N GLU A 86 24.70 12.41 17.72
CA GLU A 86 23.56 13.01 17.02
C GLU A 86 22.25 12.42 17.57
N GLU A 87 21.43 13.22 18.26
CA GLU A 87 20.07 12.81 18.65
C GLU A 87 19.12 13.02 17.47
N ILE A 88 18.86 11.95 16.73
CA ILE A 88 17.85 11.93 15.66
C ILE A 88 16.47 11.59 16.21
N SER A 89 15.45 12.31 15.71
CA SER A 89 14.07 12.07 16.13
C SER A 89 13.55 10.74 15.61
N LYS A 90 12.65 10.08 16.36
CA LYS A 90 12.01 8.81 15.93
C LYS A 90 11.36 8.89 14.54
N LYS A 91 10.89 10.08 14.12
CA LYS A 91 10.37 10.31 12.76
C LYS A 91 11.47 10.25 11.69
N GLU A 92 12.65 10.79 11.97
CA GLU A 92 13.79 10.75 11.06
C GLU A 92 14.34 9.35 10.90
N VAL A 93 14.41 8.58 12.00
CA VAL A 93 14.81 7.16 11.96
C VAL A 93 13.90 6.37 11.00
N LEU A 94 12.60 6.60 11.06
CA LEU A 94 11.60 5.98 10.17
C LEU A 94 11.77 6.42 8.70
N GLN A 95 12.11 7.69 8.45
CA GLN A 95 12.37 8.19 7.11
C GLN A 95 13.66 7.59 6.52
N LEU A 96 14.73 7.54 7.32
CA LEU A 96 16.00 6.92 6.97
C LEU A 96 15.82 5.43 6.67
N GLN A 97 15.06 4.72 7.51
CA GLN A 97 14.72 3.31 7.26
C GLN A 97 14.04 3.12 5.90
N LYS A 98 13.04 3.95 5.57
CA LYS A 98 12.37 3.90 4.26
C LYS A 98 13.32 4.23 3.10
N ARG A 99 14.22 5.19 3.28
CA ARG A 99 15.21 5.59 2.26
C ARG A 99 16.21 4.49 1.99
N TYR A 100 16.82 3.91 3.04
CA TYR A 100 17.77 2.81 2.92
C TYR A 100 17.16 1.59 2.25
N ARG A 101 15.89 1.28 2.53
CA ARG A 101 15.20 0.14 1.90
C ARG A 101 14.91 0.34 0.41
N ARG A 102 14.79 1.59 -0.05
CA ARG A 102 14.28 1.91 -1.38
C ARG A 102 15.37 2.35 -2.36
N HIS A 103 16.44 2.98 -1.87
CA HIS A 103 17.45 3.59 -2.72
C HIS A 103 18.88 3.15 -2.40
N GLU A 104 19.20 2.86 -1.13
CA GLU A 104 20.60 2.69 -0.69
C GLU A 104 20.74 1.57 0.36
N PRO A 105 20.45 0.31 0.00
CA PRO A 105 20.54 -0.81 0.94
C PRO A 105 21.98 -1.09 1.41
N GLU A 106 22.98 -0.75 0.59
CA GLU A 106 24.39 -1.00 0.90
C GLU A 106 24.94 -0.06 1.99
N GLN A 107 24.46 1.19 2.06
CA GLN A 107 24.82 2.09 3.17
C GLN A 107 24.33 1.56 4.51
N PHE A 108 23.14 0.95 4.55
CA PHE A 108 22.64 0.33 5.78
C PHE A 108 23.52 -0.85 6.22
N LEU A 109 24.02 -1.66 5.27
CA LEU A 109 24.93 -2.76 5.57
C LEU A 109 26.27 -2.26 6.11
N ALA A 110 26.88 -1.26 5.47
CA ALA A 110 28.13 -0.65 5.92
C ALA A 110 28.01 -0.02 7.32
N MET A 111 26.87 0.66 7.58
CA MET A 111 26.54 1.19 8.90
C MET A 111 26.44 0.07 9.94
N TYR A 112 25.72 -1.00 9.62
CA TYR A 112 25.59 -2.15 10.51
C TYR A 112 26.94 -2.83 10.82
N ASP A 113 27.78 -3.02 9.81
CA ASP A 113 29.12 -3.60 10.00
C ASP A 113 29.98 -2.74 10.94
N SER A 114 29.92 -1.40 10.81
CA SER A 114 30.66 -0.49 11.70
C SER A 114 30.26 -0.59 13.17
N ILE A 115 28.97 -0.80 13.45
CA ILE A 115 28.45 -1.00 14.82
C ILE A 115 28.85 -2.38 15.32
N ARG A 116 28.75 -3.41 14.48
CA ARG A 116 29.13 -4.78 14.83
C ARG A 116 30.60 -4.86 15.21
N ASP A 117 31.47 -4.24 14.45
CA ASP A 117 32.91 -4.31 14.66
C ASP A 117 33.36 -3.52 15.90
N LYS A 118 32.73 -2.36 16.19
CA LYS A 118 32.88 -1.68 17.49
C LYS A 118 32.44 -2.55 18.66
N SER A 119 31.25 -3.16 18.57
CA SER A 119 30.72 -4.03 19.65
C SER A 119 31.59 -5.26 19.94
N LYS A 120 32.34 -5.76 18.94
CA LYS A 120 33.32 -6.85 19.12
C LYS A 120 34.59 -6.36 19.80
N THR A 121 34.97 -5.11 19.57
CA THR A 121 36.17 -4.49 20.15
C THR A 121 35.94 -4.15 21.63
N ASP A 122 34.76 -3.60 21.97
CA ASP A 122 34.37 -3.31 23.35
C ASP A 122 34.16 -4.54 24.23
N LYS A 123 33.89 -5.71 23.64
CA LYS A 123 33.83 -7.00 24.36
C LYS A 123 35.19 -7.64 24.61
N LYS A 124 36.26 -7.11 23.99
CA LYS A 124 37.61 -7.68 24.05
C LYS A 124 38.56 -6.84 24.93
N ASN A 125 38.12 -5.66 25.35
CA ASN A 125 38.72 -4.86 26.44
C ASN A 125 37.96 -5.10 27.75
#